data_AF-A0A378VZ72-F1
#
_entry.id   AF-A0A378VZ72-F1
#
_cell.length_a   1.000
_cell.length_b   1.000
_cell.length_c   1.000
_cell.angle_alpha   90.00
_cell.angle_beta   90.00
_cell.angle_gamma   90.00
#
_symmetry.space_group_name_H-M   'P 1'
#
loop_
_entity.id
_entity.type
_entity.pdbx_description
1 polymer ?
#
loop_
_entity_poly.entity_id
_entity_poly.type
_entity_poly.pdbx_seq_one_letter_code
_entity_poly.pdbx_strand_id
1 'polypeptide(L)'
;MNKIFLTAAALVLGACGFHLKGADGISPPLTYRSWHIEGGQALQFPLETALYQASGRVDDAAGAQMTLRIDSVSQNKETYTVTRAAVINEYL
;
A
#
# COMPACT_ATOMS: atom_id res chain seq x y z
N MET A 1 17.74 30.28 -21.58
CA MET A 1 18.33 29.83 -20.29
C MET A 1 17.49 28.79 -19.55
N ASN A 2 16.15 28.83 -19.58
CA ASN A 2 15.32 27.84 -18.85
C ASN A 2 15.54 26.36 -19.22
N LYS A 3 15.89 26.05 -20.47
CA LYS A 3 16.09 24.66 -20.92
C LYS A 3 17.28 23.96 -20.24
N ILE A 4 18.36 24.70 -19.98
CA ILE A 4 19.60 24.16 -19.40
C ILE A 4 19.39 23.87 -17.90
N PHE A 5 18.64 24.76 -17.22
CA PHE A 5 18.24 24.55 -15.83
C PHE A 5 17.36 23.30 -15.67
N LEU A 6 16.43 23.08 -16.59
CA LEU A 6 15.52 21.94 -16.53
C LEU A 6 16.25 20.60 -16.78
N THR A 7 17.21 20.57 -17.70
CA THR A 7 18.07 19.39 -17.91
C THR A 7 19.02 19.14 -16.74
N ALA A 8 19.59 20.19 -16.14
CA ALA A 8 20.46 20.05 -14.96
C ALA A 8 19.68 19.49 -13.76
N ALA A 9 18.45 19.96 -13.53
CA ALA A 9 17.59 19.45 -12.46
C ALA A 9 17.26 17.95 -12.64
N ALA A 10 16.96 17.51 -13.87
CA ALA A 10 16.70 16.10 -14.15
C ALA A 10 17.93 15.19 -13.92
N LEU A 11 19.13 15.67 -14.26
CA LEU A 11 20.38 14.95 -14.04
C LEU A 11 20.75 14.85 -12.56
N VAL A 12 20.49 15.89 -11.77
CA VAL A 12 20.70 15.86 -10.31
C VAL A 12 19.80 14.83 -9.64
N LEU A 13 18.54 14.71 -10.08
CA LEU A 13 17.62 13.68 -9.56
C LEU A 13 18.14 12.26 -9.87
N GLY A 14 18.60 12.02 -11.10
CA GLY A 14 19.18 10.72 -11.48
C GLY A 14 20.49 10.38 -10.75
N ALA A 15 21.33 11.37 -10.44
CA ALA A 15 22.60 11.18 -9.74
C ALA A 15 22.43 10.82 -8.24
N CYS A 16 21.27 11.11 -7.65
CA CYS A 16 20.95 10.75 -6.27
C CYS A 16 20.46 9.30 -6.11
N GLY A 17 20.47 8.50 -7.18
CA GLY A 17 19.89 7.15 -7.16
C GLY A 17 18.36 7.18 -7.04
N PHE A 18 17.71 8.27 -7.47
CA PHE A 18 16.27 8.29 -7.63
C PHE A 18 15.92 7.61 -8.95
N HIS A 19 15.21 6.49 -8.86
CA HIS A 19 14.72 5.76 -10.02
C HIS A 19 13.19 5.74 -10.01
N LEU A 20 12.61 5.88 -11.19
CA LEU A 20 11.16 5.75 -11.35
C LEU A 20 10.74 4.31 -11.02
N LYS A 21 9.63 4.16 -10.30
CA LYS A 21 9.06 2.84 -10.00
C LYS A 21 8.85 2.06 -11.30
N GLY A 22 9.49 0.90 -11.41
CA GLY A 22 9.45 0.04 -12.61
C GLY A 22 10.57 0.27 -13.62
N ALA A 23 11.43 1.28 -13.45
CA ALA A 23 12.54 1.57 -14.37
C ALA A 23 13.68 0.55 -14.28
N ASP A 24 13.90 -0.04 -13.10
CA ASP A 24 15.09 -0.88 -12.86
C ASP A 24 14.79 -2.39 -12.88
N GLY A 25 13.54 -2.80 -13.14
CA GLY A 25 13.14 -4.21 -13.05
C GLY A 25 13.20 -4.82 -11.63
N ILE A 26 13.56 -4.03 -10.61
CA ILE A 26 13.77 -4.46 -9.21
C ILE A 26 12.44 -4.68 -8.46
N SER A 27 11.32 -4.14 -8.93
CA SER A 27 9.99 -4.54 -8.43
C SER A 27 9.51 -5.73 -9.25
N PRO A 28 9.73 -6.99 -8.81
CA PRO A 28 9.13 -8.12 -9.48
C PRO A 28 7.60 -7.93 -9.45
N PRO A 29 6.90 -8.25 -10.55
CA PRO A 29 5.45 -8.28 -10.52
C PRO A 29 4.99 -9.25 -9.42
N LEU A 30 3.76 -9.07 -8.94
CA LEU A 30 3.14 -10.07 -8.06
C LEU A 30 3.30 -11.47 -8.68
N THR A 31 3.78 -12.42 -7.87
CA THR A 31 3.95 -13.82 -8.29
C THR A 31 2.64 -14.42 -8.78
N TYR A 32 1.53 -14.04 -8.16
CA TYR A 32 0.17 -14.44 -8.55
C TYR A 32 -0.64 -13.22 -8.96
N ARG A 33 -1.39 -13.33 -10.05
CA ARG A 33 -2.24 -12.23 -10.54
C ARG A 33 -3.69 -12.33 -10.06
N SER A 34 -4.20 -13.53 -9.79
CA SER A 34 -5.56 -13.72 -9.24
C SER A 34 -5.52 -14.25 -7.81
N TRP A 35 -6.26 -13.58 -6.94
CA TRP A 35 -6.29 -13.86 -5.51
C TRP A 35 -7.74 -14.06 -5.05
N HIS A 36 -7.96 -15.02 -4.16
CA HIS A 36 -9.20 -15.15 -3.40
C HIS A 36 -8.95 -14.62 -2.00
N ILE A 37 -9.85 -13.81 -1.45
CA ILE A 37 -9.72 -13.29 -0.08
C ILE A 37 -10.78 -13.94 0.79
N GLU A 38 -10.35 -14.58 1.86
CA GLU A 38 -11.23 -15.25 2.83
C GLU A 38 -11.15 -14.59 4.20
N GLY A 39 -12.31 -14.33 4.79
CA GLY A 39 -12.41 -13.67 6.10
C GLY A 39 -12.12 -12.17 6.05
N GLY A 40 -12.08 -11.53 7.21
CA GLY A 40 -11.67 -10.12 7.34
C GLY A 40 -12.47 -9.14 6.47
N GLN A 41 -13.81 -9.26 6.45
CA GLN A 41 -14.70 -8.47 5.59
C GLN A 41 -14.47 -6.95 5.69
N ALA A 42 -14.07 -6.46 6.88
CA ALA A 42 -13.71 -5.05 7.10
C ALA A 42 -12.49 -4.59 6.28
N LEU A 43 -11.63 -5.51 5.84
CA LEU A 43 -10.43 -5.25 5.05
C LEU A 43 -10.63 -5.53 3.55
N GLN A 44 -11.82 -5.95 3.11
CA GLN A 44 -12.02 -6.38 1.73
C GLN A 44 -11.70 -5.28 0.72
N PHE A 45 -12.33 -4.11 0.86
CA PHE A 45 -12.08 -2.96 -0.02
C PHE A 45 -10.61 -2.50 -0.05
N PRO A 46 -9.92 -2.28 1.11
CA PRO A 46 -8.53 -1.87 1.08
C PRO A 46 -7.61 -2.95 0.48
N LEU A 47 -7.89 -4.23 0.70
CA LEU A 47 -7.09 -5.32 0.12
C LEU A 47 -7.31 -5.45 -1.40
N GLU A 48 -8.55 -5.37 -1.87
CA GLU A 48 -8.87 -5.34 -3.31
C GLU A 48 -8.17 -4.16 -3.99
N THR A 49 -8.21 -2.97 -3.36
CA THR A 49 -7.54 -1.77 -3.86
C THR A 49 -6.03 -1.95 -3.92
N ALA A 50 -5.41 -2.49 -2.88
CA ALA A 50 -3.97 -2.72 -2.84
C ALA A 50 -3.53 -3.75 -3.89
N LEU A 51 -4.28 -4.84 -4.05
CA LEU A 51 -4.02 -5.84 -5.08
C LEU A 51 -4.14 -5.24 -6.48
N TYR A 52 -5.17 -4.44 -6.73
CA TYR A 52 -5.34 -3.75 -8.01
C TYR A 52 -4.15 -2.81 -8.32
N GLN A 53 -3.70 -2.01 -7.36
CA GLN A 53 -2.53 -1.14 -7.52
C GLN A 53 -1.24 -1.91 -7.79
N ALA A 54 -1.15 -3.13 -7.27
CA ALA A 54 -0.04 -4.06 -7.54
C ALA A 54 -0.23 -4.87 -8.84
N SER A 55 -1.22 -4.53 -9.68
CA SER A 55 -1.56 -5.24 -10.92
C SER A 55 -2.05 -6.68 -10.74
N GLY A 56 -2.59 -7.00 -9.56
CA GLY A 56 -3.37 -8.20 -9.27
C GLY A 56 -4.88 -7.92 -9.33
N ARG A 57 -5.68 -8.97 -9.16
CA ARG A 57 -7.15 -8.89 -9.08
C ARG A 57 -7.68 -9.89 -8.07
N VAL A 58 -8.89 -9.63 -7.58
CA VAL A 58 -9.63 -10.55 -6.72
C VAL A 58 -10.62 -11.34 -7.58
N ASP A 59 -10.53 -12.66 -7.51
CA ASP A 59 -11.41 -13.62 -8.20
C ASP A 59 -12.11 -14.51 -7.13
N ASP A 60 -13.10 -15.30 -7.55
CA ASP A 60 -13.69 -16.32 -6.70
C ASP A 60 -12.69 -17.45 -6.37
N ALA A 61 -13.03 -18.29 -5.39
CA ALA A 61 -12.18 -19.41 -4.95
C ALA A 61 -11.81 -20.37 -6.10
N ALA A 62 -12.67 -20.50 -7.11
CA ALA A 62 -12.46 -21.41 -8.23
C ALA A 62 -11.51 -20.84 -9.30
N GLY A 63 -11.48 -19.52 -9.48
CA GLY A 63 -10.66 -18.80 -10.46
C GLY A 63 -9.35 -18.22 -9.92
N ALA A 64 -9.17 -18.21 -8.60
CA ALA A 64 -7.97 -17.66 -7.97
C ALA A 64 -6.77 -18.63 -8.02
N GLN A 65 -5.58 -18.07 -8.25
CA GLN A 65 -4.31 -18.81 -8.18
C GLN A 65 -3.80 -18.94 -6.74
N MET A 66 -4.23 -18.05 -5.85
CA MET A 66 -3.79 -17.99 -4.45
C MET A 66 -4.94 -17.55 -3.55
N THR A 67 -4.99 -18.07 -2.33
CA THR A 67 -5.96 -17.66 -1.31
C THR A 67 -5.25 -16.94 -0.16
N LEU A 68 -5.67 -15.70 0.12
CA LEU A 68 -5.29 -14.95 1.31
C LEU A 68 -6.40 -15.11 2.36
N ARG A 69 -6.11 -15.85 3.42
CA ARG A 69 -7.05 -16.08 4.53
C ARG A 69 -6.70 -15.21 5.72
N ILE A 70 -7.66 -14.42 6.17
CA ILE A 70 -7.53 -13.51 7.31
C ILE A 70 -8.16 -14.18 8.52
N ASP A 71 -7.31 -14.64 9.43
CA ASP A 71 -7.73 -15.35 10.64
C ASP A 71 -8.51 -14.47 11.61
N SER A 72 -8.03 -13.25 11.84
CA SER A 72 -8.65 -12.30 12.77
C SER A 72 -8.26 -10.88 12.43
N VAL A 73 -9.16 -9.94 12.68
CA VAL A 73 -8.89 -8.50 12.62
C VAL A 73 -9.25 -7.92 13.97
N SER A 74 -8.27 -7.31 14.65
CA SER A 74 -8.46 -6.63 15.92
C SER A 74 -8.06 -5.17 15.79
N GLN A 75 -8.90 -4.26 16.28
CA GLN A 75 -8.59 -2.85 16.41
C GLN A 75 -8.66 -2.50 17.89
N ASN A 76 -7.58 -1.97 18.44
CA ASN A 76 -7.53 -1.45 19.80
C ASN A 76 -7.50 0.08 19.73
N LYS A 77 -8.24 0.74 20.62
CA LYS A 77 -8.31 2.19 20.75
C LYS A 77 -8.05 2.53 22.21
N GLU A 78 -6.90 3.15 22.46
CA GLU A 78 -6.48 3.52 23.81
C GLU A 78 -6.37 5.04 23.93
N THR A 79 -6.58 5.57 25.13
CA THR A 79 -6.39 7.01 25.36
C THR A 79 -4.90 7.32 25.37
N TYR A 80 -4.45 8.19 24.46
CA TYR A 80 -3.07 8.62 24.38
C TYR A 80 -2.79 9.79 25.34
N THR A 81 -3.65 10.81 25.32
CA THR A 81 -3.52 11.97 26.20
C THR A 81 -4.86 12.39 26.81
N VAL A 82 -4.80 13.02 27.98
CA VAL A 82 -5.94 13.64 28.67
C VAL A 82 -5.67 15.13 28.87
N THR A 83 -6.71 15.95 28.79
CA THR A 83 -6.65 17.38 29.10
C THR A 83 -6.52 17.61 30.61
N ARG A 84 -6.19 18.85 31.02
CA ARG A 84 -6.19 19.26 32.43
C ARG A 84 -7.55 19.07 33.11
N ALA A 85 -8.65 19.11 32.36
CA ALA A 85 -10.01 18.88 32.86
C ALA A 85 -10.37 17.39 32.96
N ALA A 86 -9.40 16.47 32.81
CA ALA A 86 -9.60 15.01 32.78
C ALA A 86 -10.52 14.52 31.64
N VAL A 87 -10.62 15.29 30.55
CA VAL A 87 -11.31 14.89 29.33
C VAL A 87 -10.30 14.27 28.37
N ILE A 88 -10.70 13.20 27.66
CA ILE A 88 -9.87 12.56 26.62
C ILE A 88 -9.50 13.58 25.53
N ASN A 89 -8.22 13.71 25.23
CA ASN A 89 -7.70 14.63 24.21
C ASN A 89 -7.40 13.90 22.90
N GLU A 90 -6.63 12.82 22.96
CA GLU A 90 -6.21 12.03 21.80
C GLU A 90 -6.29 10.53 22.10
N TYR A 91 -6.43 9.74 21.04
CA TYR A 91 -6.37 8.27 21.07
C TYR A 91 -5.12 7.79 20.34
N LEU A 92 -4.61 6.62 20.75
CA LEU A 92 -3.58 5.88 20.05
C LEU A 92 -4.18 5.09 18.87
#